data_AF-A0A6B3GM72-F1
#
_entry.id   AF-A0A6B3GM72-F1
#
_cell.length_a   1.000
_cell.length_b   1.000
_cell.length_c   1.000
_cell.angle_alpha   90.00
_cell.angle_beta   90.00
_cell.angle_gamma   90.00
#
_symmetry.space_group_name_H-M   'P 1'
#
loop_
_entity.id
_entity.type
_entity.pdbx_description
1 polymer ?
#
loop_
_entity_poly.entity_id
_entity_poly.type
_entity_poly.pdbx_seq_one_letter_code
_entity_poly.pdbx_strand_id
1 'polypeptide(L)'
;GYPRNDILRRPDTGDREREIRRRIGLPRGKRVIMYAPTWRDDQFYAPGKYKFDFRIDLDDARARLGDDHVLLVRRHPNVVDPVPGAGDGFVFDVSDYPDMADLSLIADV
;
A
#
# COMPACT_ATOMS: atom_id res chain seq x y z
N GLY A 1 -16.58 -18.81 1.24
CA GLY A 1 -16.07 -17.46 0.94
C GLY A 1 -15.90 -16.70 2.24
N TYR A 2 -15.10 -15.62 2.24
CA TYR A 2 -14.96 -14.75 3.40
C TYR A 2 -15.84 -13.50 3.23
N PRO A 3 -16.73 -13.16 4.20
CA PRO A 3 -17.62 -11.99 4.09
C PRO A 3 -16.90 -10.67 3.77
N ARG A 4 -15.68 -10.49 4.29
CA ARG A 4 -14.85 -9.30 4.03
C ARG A 4 -14.47 -9.12 2.54
N ASN A 5 -14.52 -10.19 1.74
CA ASN A 5 -14.17 -10.15 0.32
C ASN A 5 -15.39 -9.85 -0.57
N ASP A 6 -16.60 -9.79 0.00
CA ASP A 6 -17.83 -9.61 -0.80
C ASP A 6 -17.80 -8.29 -1.57
N ILE A 7 -17.19 -7.25 -1.00
CA ILE A 7 -17.02 -5.94 -1.64
C ILE A 7 -16.26 -6.01 -2.97
N LEU A 8 -15.32 -6.96 -3.11
CA LEU A 8 -14.52 -7.16 -4.31
C LEU A 8 -15.30 -7.81 -5.46
N ARG A 9 -16.54 -8.26 -5.19
CA ARG A 9 -17.42 -8.93 -6.17
C ARG A 9 -18.69 -8.15 -6.45
N ARG A 10 -18.90 -7.01 -5.77
CA ARG A 10 -20.08 -6.18 -5.98
C ARG A 10 -19.98 -5.45 -7.31
N PRO A 11 -21.08 -5.33 -8.07
CA PRO A 11 -21.14 -4.37 -9.16
C PRO A 11 -21.08 -2.94 -8.58
N ASP A 12 -20.54 -2.01 -9.37
CA ASP A 12 -20.56 -0.57 -9.10
C ASP A 12 -19.83 -0.11 -7.83
N THR A 13 -18.54 -0.44 -7.74
CA THR A 13 -17.64 -0.03 -6.66
C THR A 13 -17.07 1.38 -6.83
N GLY A 14 -17.43 2.08 -7.90
CA GLY A 14 -16.78 3.32 -8.31
C GLY A 14 -16.88 4.47 -7.29
N ASP A 15 -18.01 4.64 -6.60
CA ASP A 15 -18.14 5.65 -5.54
C ASP A 15 -17.22 5.34 -4.35
N ARG A 16 -17.12 4.06 -3.98
CA ARG A 16 -16.28 3.60 -2.88
C ARG A 16 -14.80 3.76 -3.22
N GLU A 17 -14.39 3.38 -4.42
CA GLU A 17 -13.03 3.60 -4.91
C GLU A 17 -12.64 5.08 -4.88
N ARG A 18 -13.54 5.97 -5.33
CA ARG A 18 -13.33 7.43 -5.27
C ARG A 18 -13.17 7.93 -3.84
N GLU A 19 -13.98 7.42 -2.91
CA GLU A 19 -13.89 7.75 -1.48
C GLU A 19 -12.53 7.34 -0.90
N ILE A 20 -12.11 6.10 -1.14
CA ILE A 20 -10.84 5.54 -0.65
C ILE A 20 -9.66 6.33 -1.21
N ARG A 21 -9.61 6.54 -2.54
CA ARG A 21 -8.55 7.32 -3.21
C ARG A 21 -8.46 8.74 -2.63
N ARG A 22 -9.60 9.40 -2.39
CA ARG A 22 -9.65 10.73 -1.77
C ARG A 22 -9.15 10.72 -0.33
N ARG A 23 -9.52 9.71 0.47
CA ARG A 23 -9.10 9.58 1.88
C ARG A 23 -7.60 9.40 2.03
N ILE A 24 -6.98 8.63 1.13
CA ILE A 24 -5.52 8.42 1.09
C ILE A 24 -4.80 9.66 0.54
N GLY A 25 -5.48 10.50 -0.25
CA GLY A 25 -4.90 11.67 -0.89
C GLY A 25 -4.22 11.34 -2.23
N LEU A 26 -4.71 10.32 -2.93
CA LEU A 26 -4.11 9.88 -4.19
C LEU A 26 -4.30 10.90 -5.32
N PRO A 27 -3.26 11.18 -6.12
CA PRO A 27 -3.37 12.01 -7.31
C PRO A 27 -4.35 11.41 -8.33
N ARG A 28 -5.11 12.28 -8.99
CA ARG A 28 -6.08 11.86 -10.02
C ARG A 28 -5.36 11.25 -11.22
N GLY A 29 -5.97 10.21 -11.81
CA GLY A 29 -5.49 9.58 -13.04
C GLY A 29 -4.29 8.63 -12.86
N LYS A 30 -3.67 8.56 -11.67
CA LYS A 30 -2.63 7.58 -11.41
C LYS A 30 -3.22 6.18 -11.15
N ARG A 31 -2.50 5.17 -11.65
CA ARG A 31 -2.64 3.76 -11.31
C ARG A 31 -1.96 3.46 -9.98
N VAL A 32 -2.41 2.44 -9.28
CA VAL A 32 -2.06 2.13 -7.90
C VAL A 32 -1.40 0.77 -7.86
N ILE A 33 -0.17 0.73 -7.38
CA ILE A 33 0.57 -0.51 -7.11
C ILE A 33 0.55 -0.74 -5.60
N MET A 34 0.16 -1.93 -5.14
CA MET A 34 0.21 -2.30 -3.73
C MET A 34 1.43 -3.16 -3.41
N TYR A 35 2.28 -2.69 -2.52
CA TYR A 35 3.37 -3.47 -1.93
C TYR A 35 3.08 -3.81 -0.47
N ALA A 36 2.79 -5.08 -0.20
CA ALA A 36 2.43 -5.59 1.11
C ALA A 36 3.37 -6.74 1.54
N PRO A 37 4.66 -6.47 1.80
CA PRO A 37 5.62 -7.51 2.18
C PRO A 37 5.29 -8.09 3.56
N THR A 38 5.59 -9.36 3.74
CA THR A 38 5.62 -9.96 5.09
C THR A 38 6.82 -9.42 5.87
N TRP A 39 6.77 -9.53 7.19
CA TRP A 39 7.98 -9.40 8.02
C TRP A 39 8.89 -10.62 7.81
N ARG A 40 10.16 -10.51 8.23
CA ARG A 40 11.10 -11.63 8.23
C ARG A 40 11.75 -11.80 9.59
N ASP A 41 11.74 -13.04 10.07
CA ASP A 41 12.17 -13.42 11.42
C ASP A 41 13.66 -13.17 11.69
N ASP A 42 14.49 -13.14 10.64
CA ASP A 42 15.94 -12.95 10.71
C ASP A 42 16.36 -11.46 10.69
N GLN A 43 15.41 -10.54 10.50
CA GLN A 43 15.67 -9.10 10.43
C GLN A 43 14.96 -8.36 11.56
N PHE A 44 15.60 -8.30 12.74
CA PHE A 44 15.02 -7.65 13.93
C PHE A 44 16.02 -6.78 14.70
N TYR A 45 15.50 -5.81 15.45
CA TYR A 45 16.24 -5.06 16.46
C TYR A 45 16.12 -5.69 17.85
N ALA A 46 14.93 -6.25 18.14
CA ALA A 46 14.60 -6.98 19.37
C ALA A 46 13.43 -7.94 19.08
N PRO A 47 13.16 -8.95 19.95
CA PRO A 47 11.98 -9.80 19.79
C PRO A 47 10.71 -8.96 19.62
N GLY A 48 9.97 -9.19 18.53
CA GLY A 48 8.76 -8.45 18.19
C GLY A 48 8.95 -7.09 17.53
N LYS A 49 10.20 -6.64 17.30
CA LYS A 49 10.53 -5.39 16.58
C LYS A 49 11.38 -5.69 15.35
N TYR A 50 10.71 -5.82 14.20
CA TYR A 50 11.36 -6.21 12.95
C TYR A 50 11.74 -5.00 12.10
N LYS A 51 12.82 -5.17 11.33
CA LYS A 51 13.29 -4.20 10.35
C LYS A 51 12.38 -4.20 9.13
N PHE A 52 12.25 -3.06 8.48
CA PHE A 52 11.59 -3.02 7.19
C PHE A 52 12.55 -3.40 6.07
N ASP A 53 12.41 -4.63 5.58
CA ASP A 53 13.20 -5.13 4.44
C ASP A 53 12.59 -4.64 3.12
N PHE A 54 12.79 -3.35 2.81
CA PHE A 54 12.29 -2.75 1.58
C PHE A 54 13.18 -3.14 0.40
N ARG A 55 12.71 -4.07 -0.44
CA ARG A 55 13.47 -4.66 -1.56
C ARG A 55 13.18 -4.01 -2.91
N ILE A 56 12.50 -2.87 -2.91
CA ILE A 56 12.23 -2.08 -4.12
C ILE A 56 13.22 -0.91 -4.12
N ASP A 57 13.93 -0.77 -5.23
CA ASP A 57 14.68 0.46 -5.52
C ASP A 57 13.67 1.56 -5.84
N LEU A 58 13.48 2.50 -4.90
CA LEU A 58 12.49 3.58 -5.05
C LEU A 58 12.84 4.55 -6.17
N ASP A 59 14.14 4.77 -6.42
CA ASP A 59 14.59 5.69 -7.45
C ASP A 59 14.35 5.09 -8.84
N ASP A 60 14.68 3.81 -9.05
CA ASP A 60 14.35 3.10 -10.29
C ASP A 60 12.83 3.00 -10.50
N ALA A 61 12.09 2.63 -9.44
CA ALA A 61 10.64 2.53 -9.50
C ALA A 61 10.00 3.88 -9.86
N ARG A 62 10.45 4.98 -9.25
CA ARG A 62 9.98 6.32 -9.59
C ARG A 62 10.32 6.69 -11.03
N ALA A 63 11.56 6.46 -11.46
CA ALA A 63 12.00 6.82 -12.80
C ALA A 63 11.17 6.10 -13.88
N ARG A 64 10.70 4.89 -13.61
CA ARG A 64 9.99 4.04 -14.57
C ARG A 64 8.48 4.12 -14.48
N LEU A 65 7.93 4.40 -13.31
CA LEU A 65 6.49 4.28 -13.02
C LEU A 65 5.88 5.57 -12.46
N GLY A 66 6.69 6.55 -12.03
CA GLY A 66 6.21 7.74 -11.34
C GLY A 66 5.30 8.64 -12.20
N ASP A 67 5.39 8.56 -13.52
CA ASP A 67 4.59 9.36 -14.46
C ASP A 67 3.11 8.98 -14.47
N ASP A 68 2.76 7.73 -14.14
CA ASP A 68 1.40 7.23 -14.25
C ASP A 68 0.99 6.30 -13.09
N HIS A 69 1.90 5.92 -12.21
CA HIS A 69 1.62 5.11 -11.02
C HIS A 69 1.98 5.81 -9.71
N VAL A 70 1.40 5.28 -8.64
CA VAL A 70 1.79 5.51 -7.24
C VAL A 70 2.00 4.16 -6.55
N LEU A 71 2.83 4.15 -5.52
CA LEU A 71 3.13 2.98 -4.72
C LEU A 71 2.49 3.09 -3.34
N LEU A 72 1.50 2.25 -3.06
CA LEU A 72 0.99 2.05 -1.71
C LEU A 72 1.84 1.00 -0.99
N VAL A 73 2.26 1.32 0.23
CA VAL A 73 3.05 0.39 1.05
C VAL A 73 2.28 0.04 2.30
N ARG A 74 2.01 -1.25 2.48
CA ARG A 74 1.39 -1.82 3.67
C ARG A 74 2.42 -2.64 4.44
N ARG A 75 2.99 -2.07 5.50
CA ARG A 75 3.90 -2.79 6.39
C ARG A 75 3.15 -3.82 7.22
N HIS A 76 3.89 -4.85 7.61
CA HIS A 76 3.41 -5.76 8.65
C HIS A 76 3.39 -5.04 10.01
N PRO A 77 2.39 -5.26 10.89
CA PRO A 77 2.30 -4.57 12.18
C PRO A 77 3.52 -4.71 13.11
N ASN A 78 4.27 -5.82 12.97
CA ASN A 78 5.49 -6.05 13.75
C ASN A 78 6.73 -5.30 13.20
N VAL A 79 6.62 -4.66 12.04
CA VAL A 79 7.69 -3.83 11.46
C VAL A 79 7.58 -2.42 12.01
N VAL A 80 8.62 -1.96 12.69
CA VAL A 80 8.62 -0.66 13.38
C VAL A 80 9.22 0.47 12.55
N ASP A 81 10.02 0.15 11.54
CA ASP A 81 10.65 1.14 10.69
C ASP A 81 9.61 1.87 9.82
N PRO A 82 9.79 3.18 9.58
CA PRO A 82 8.92 3.92 8.68
C PRO A 82 9.08 3.45 7.23
N VAL A 83 8.07 3.70 6.39
CA VAL A 83 8.18 3.50 4.95
C VAL A 83 9.07 4.59 4.33
N PRO A 84 10.18 4.24 3.65
CA PRO A 84 11.00 5.22 2.95
C PRO A 84 10.21 5.93 1.84
N GLY A 85 10.41 7.25 1.69
CA GLY A 85 9.73 8.07 0.68
C GLY A 85 8.25 8.35 0.96
N ALA A 86 7.66 7.83 2.05
CA ALA A 86 6.24 8.07 2.31
C ALA A 86 5.90 9.57 2.35
N GLY A 87 4.92 9.97 1.55
CA GLY A 87 4.42 11.35 1.47
C GLY A 87 5.10 12.21 0.40
N ASP A 88 6.02 11.68 -0.40
CA ASP A 88 6.70 12.42 -1.47
C ASP A 88 5.90 12.55 -2.78
N GLY A 89 4.65 12.08 -2.78
CA GLY A 89 3.74 12.09 -3.93
C GLY A 89 3.84 10.87 -4.84
N PHE A 90 4.85 10.01 -4.66
CA PHE A 90 4.95 8.70 -5.32
C PHE A 90 4.66 7.56 -4.35
N VAL A 91 5.22 7.60 -3.13
CA VAL A 91 5.06 6.56 -2.12
C VAL A 91 4.07 6.99 -1.04
N PHE A 92 3.15 6.10 -0.68
CA PHE A 92 2.13 6.33 0.34
C PHE A 92 2.18 5.19 1.37
N ASP A 93 2.46 5.51 2.63
CA ASP A 93 2.31 4.56 3.74
C ASP A 93 0.82 4.39 4.06
N VAL A 94 0.30 3.19 3.84
CA VAL A 94 -1.09 2.80 4.14
C VAL A 94 -1.15 1.74 5.25
N SER A 95 -0.09 1.59 6.04
CA SER A 95 0.03 0.60 7.14
C SER A 95 -1.01 0.74 8.24
N ASP A 96 -1.59 1.93 8.40
CA ASP A 96 -2.64 2.21 9.39
C ASP A 96 -4.06 2.25 8.78
N TYR A 97 -4.20 2.03 7.46
CA TYR A 97 -5.51 1.99 6.83
C TYR A 97 -6.33 0.77 7.36
N PRO A 98 -7.58 0.93 7.79
CA PRO A 98 -8.23 -0.11 8.60
C PRO A 98 -8.62 -1.38 7.82
N ASP A 99 -8.96 -1.26 6.53
CA ASP A 99 -9.53 -2.37 5.75
C ASP A 99 -8.67 -2.69 4.53
N MET A 100 -8.17 -3.93 4.45
CA MET A 100 -7.43 -4.41 3.29
C MET A 100 -8.31 -4.60 2.06
N ALA A 101 -9.61 -4.88 2.22
CA ALA A 101 -10.51 -5.05 1.08
C ALA A 101 -10.72 -3.72 0.33
N ASP A 102 -10.79 -2.60 1.05
CA ASP A 102 -10.78 -1.26 0.47
C ASP A 102 -9.49 -1.02 -0.34
N LEU A 103 -8.33 -1.38 0.23
CA LEU A 103 -7.05 -1.19 -0.46
C LEU A 103 -6.93 -2.08 -1.70
N SER A 104 -7.39 -3.33 -1.62
CA SER A 104 -7.47 -4.25 -2.76
C SER A 104 -8.40 -3.74 -3.85
N LEU A 105 -9.44 -2.98 -3.49
CA LEU A 105 -10.41 -2.47 -4.45
C LEU A 105 -9.82 -1.37 -5.35
N ILE A 106 -8.86 -0.59 -4.84
CA ILE A 106 -8.22 0.50 -5.59
C ILE A 106 -6.89 0.12 -6.22
N ALA A 107 -6.35 -1.07 -5.92
CA ALA A 107 -5.07 -1.55 -6.42
C ALA A 107 -5.24 -2.13 -7.84
N ASP A 108 -4.41 -1.66 -8.77
CA ASP A 108 -4.36 -2.17 -10.13
C ASP A 108 -3.47 -3.43 -10.24
N VAL A 109 -2.44 -3.53 -9.37
CA VAL A 109 -1.51 -4.66 -9.25
C VAL A 109 -1.09 -4.87 -7.79
#